data_AF-A0A1J5EFY2-F1
#
_entry.id   AF-A0A1J5EFY2-F1
#
_cell.length_a   1.000
_cell.length_b   1.000
_cell.length_c   1.000
_cell.angle_alpha   90.00
_cell.angle_beta   90.00
_cell.angle_gamma   90.00
#
_symmetry.space_group_name_H-M   'P 1'
#
loop_
_entity.id
_entity.type
_entity.pdbx_description
1 polymer ?
#
loop_
_entity_poly.entity_id
_entity_poly.type
_entity_poly.pdbx_seq_one_letter_code
_entity_poly.pdbx_strand_id
1 'polypeptide(L)'
;MSLIAIFIVSGCTTGGRPADKISFYILEYPAPKLSPGEPIAASVMVKRFSVAPLYNTTRMIFSDGRFKRNEYVFHRWRVNPGDMASGFLRRDMMESGLFRAIMSSESGAAADFILEGSVDEFLEIDEQETWKASLGLTITLSEANEKDVTKRIALQKSYKIIHGLADKKAQAFVAAMSEAMGRISAEIITDIRDAATKRIK
;
A
#
# COMPACT_ATOMS: atom_id res chain seq x y z
N MET A 1 78.36 19.79 -6.07
CA MET A 1 77.25 20.65 -5.61
C MET A 1 76.01 20.22 -6.39
N SER A 2 75.35 19.15 -5.94
CA SER A 2 74.16 18.60 -6.62
C SER A 2 72.90 19.18 -6.00
N LEU A 3 72.12 19.90 -6.80
CA LEU A 3 70.84 20.49 -6.41
C LEU A 3 69.75 19.43 -6.65
N ILE A 4 69.19 18.87 -5.57
CA ILE A 4 68.07 17.93 -5.63
C ILE A 4 66.78 18.74 -5.79
N ALA A 5 66.14 18.63 -6.94
CA ALA A 5 64.83 19.22 -7.22
C ALA A 5 63.74 18.31 -6.65
N ILE A 6 63.02 18.80 -5.63
CA ILE A 6 61.86 18.12 -5.03
C ILE A 6 60.62 18.49 -5.85
N PHE A 7 60.12 17.53 -6.63
CA PHE A 7 58.82 17.61 -7.29
C PHE A 7 57.71 17.36 -6.25
N ILE A 8 57.00 18.41 -5.87
CA ILE A 8 55.79 18.31 -5.04
C ILE A 8 54.65 17.90 -6.00
N VAL A 9 54.24 16.64 -5.92
CA VAL A 9 53.07 16.13 -6.63
C VAL A 9 51.82 16.61 -5.87
N SER A 10 51.20 17.67 -6.37
CA SER A 10 49.89 18.14 -5.92
C SER A 10 48.82 17.12 -6.33
N GLY A 11 48.54 16.16 -5.46
CA GLY A 11 47.41 15.26 -5.63
C GLY A 11 46.11 16.04 -5.56
N CYS A 12 45.36 16.11 -6.67
CA CYS A 12 43.99 16.58 -6.67
C CYS A 12 43.14 15.67 -5.77
N THR A 13 42.85 16.11 -4.54
CA THR A 13 41.82 15.48 -3.72
C THR A 13 40.47 15.79 -4.35
N THR A 14 39.95 14.88 -5.17
CA THR A 14 38.54 14.89 -5.56
C THR A 14 37.69 14.63 -4.33
N GLY A 15 37.33 15.72 -3.63
CA GLY A 15 36.31 15.73 -2.58
C GLY A 15 34.95 15.42 -3.18
N GLY A 16 34.70 14.16 -3.51
CA GLY A 16 33.38 13.69 -3.91
C GLY A 16 32.45 13.80 -2.71
N ARG A 17 31.36 14.57 -2.84
CA ARG A 17 30.26 14.53 -1.86
C ARG A 17 29.82 13.05 -1.70
N PRO A 18 29.55 12.56 -0.47
CA PRO A 18 29.00 11.23 -0.30
C PRO A 18 27.75 11.12 -1.18
N ALA A 19 27.65 10.05 -1.98
CA ALA A 19 26.44 9.81 -2.75
C ALA A 19 25.25 9.72 -1.79
N ASP A 20 24.23 10.54 -2.01
CA ASP A 20 23.02 10.53 -1.20
C ASP A 20 22.39 9.12 -1.25
N LYS A 21 22.26 8.50 -0.07
CA LYS A 21 21.79 7.12 0.06
C LYS A 21 20.28 7.06 -0.12
N ILE A 22 19.81 6.20 -1.04
CA ILE A 22 18.38 5.92 -1.19
C ILE A 22 17.87 5.20 0.06
N SER A 23 16.81 5.75 0.66
CA SER A 23 16.06 5.15 1.75
C SER A 23 14.84 4.41 1.22
N PHE A 24 14.61 3.20 1.75
CA PHE A 24 13.47 2.36 1.39
C PHE A 24 12.47 2.29 2.53
N TYR A 25 11.19 2.43 2.19
CA TYR A 25 10.07 2.48 3.13
C TYR A 25 9.05 1.39 2.85
N ILE A 26 8.38 0.93 3.90
CA ILE A 26 7.22 0.06 3.86
C ILE A 26 6.14 0.68 4.76
N LEU A 27 4.88 0.30 4.56
CA LEU A 27 3.84 0.60 5.54
C LEU A 27 4.12 -0.16 6.83
N GLU A 28 3.79 0.41 7.98
CA GLU A 28 3.97 -0.24 9.27
C GLU A 28 2.90 0.22 10.26
N TYR A 29 2.02 -0.70 10.65
CA TYR A 29 0.96 -0.47 11.63
C TYR A 29 0.48 -1.83 12.20
N PRO A 30 -0.05 -1.87 13.43
CA PRO A 30 -0.64 -3.08 13.99
C PRO A 30 -1.98 -3.40 13.32
N ALA A 31 -2.33 -4.67 13.15
CA ALA A 31 -3.64 -5.04 12.59
C ALA A 31 -4.79 -4.34 13.35
N PRO A 32 -5.80 -3.82 12.63
CA PRO A 32 -6.87 -3.05 13.24
C PRO A 32 -7.68 -3.92 14.21
N LYS A 33 -7.99 -3.36 15.38
CA LYS A 33 -8.86 -4.01 16.36
C LYS A 33 -10.30 -3.89 15.90
N LEU A 34 -10.87 -4.99 15.43
CA LEU A 34 -12.29 -5.08 15.05
C LEU A 34 -13.12 -5.63 16.21
N SER A 35 -14.41 -5.32 16.21
CA SER A 35 -15.33 -5.85 17.20
C SER A 35 -15.31 -7.38 17.18
N PRO A 36 -15.14 -8.04 18.35
CA PRO A 36 -15.14 -9.48 18.41
C PRO A 36 -16.46 -10.04 17.88
N GLY A 37 -16.39 -11.14 17.16
CA GLY A 37 -17.54 -11.84 16.61
C GLY A 37 -17.16 -13.27 16.24
N GLU A 38 -18.15 -14.13 16.12
CA GLU A 38 -17.89 -15.50 15.65
C GLU A 38 -17.42 -15.48 14.19
N PRO A 39 -16.39 -16.27 13.85
CA PRO A 39 -15.93 -16.41 12.48
C PRO A 39 -17.08 -16.89 11.59
N ILE A 40 -17.27 -16.24 10.44
CA ILE A 40 -18.25 -16.74 9.46
C ILE A 40 -17.74 -18.02 8.80
N ALA A 41 -18.69 -18.88 8.42
CA ALA A 41 -18.45 -20.17 7.79
C ALA A 41 -17.97 -20.07 6.32
N ALA A 42 -17.20 -19.04 5.97
CA ALA A 42 -16.68 -18.80 4.63
C ALA A 42 -15.17 -18.55 4.62
N SER A 43 -14.57 -18.97 3.52
CA SER A 43 -13.18 -18.76 3.14
C SER A 43 -13.07 -17.65 2.09
N VAL A 44 -12.00 -16.85 2.17
CA VAL A 44 -11.73 -15.77 1.22
C VAL A 44 -10.33 -15.89 0.65
N MET A 45 -10.22 -15.95 -0.67
CA MET A 45 -8.95 -15.83 -1.39
C MET A 45 -8.69 -14.36 -1.72
N VAL A 46 -7.60 -13.80 -1.19
CA VAL A 46 -7.17 -12.44 -1.50
C VAL A 46 -6.17 -12.48 -2.65
N LYS A 47 -6.55 -11.93 -3.81
CA LYS A 47 -5.64 -11.76 -4.93
C LYS A 47 -4.74 -10.55 -4.75
N ARG A 48 -3.59 -10.56 -5.43
CA ARG A 48 -2.76 -9.37 -5.60
C ARG A 48 -3.58 -8.24 -6.23
N PHE A 49 -3.47 -7.04 -5.67
CA PHE A 49 -4.17 -5.87 -6.21
C PHE A 49 -3.45 -5.33 -7.44
N SER A 50 -4.25 -4.91 -8.42
CA SER A 50 -3.77 -4.09 -9.54
C SER A 50 -3.44 -2.68 -9.04
N VAL A 51 -2.75 -1.89 -9.87
CA VAL A 51 -2.36 -0.52 -9.51
C VAL A 51 -2.55 0.38 -10.71
N ALA A 52 -3.16 1.55 -10.50
CA ALA A 52 -3.26 2.55 -11.57
C ALA A 52 -1.86 2.89 -12.11
N PRO A 53 -1.66 3.05 -13.43
CA PRO A 53 -0.33 3.10 -14.03
C PRO A 53 0.63 4.11 -13.40
N LEU A 54 0.12 5.27 -12.96
CA LEU A 54 0.88 6.32 -12.30
C LEU A 54 1.57 5.86 -10.99
N TYR A 55 0.91 4.97 -10.24
CA TYR A 55 1.40 4.48 -8.95
C TYR A 55 2.01 3.08 -9.06
N ASN A 56 2.01 2.47 -10.25
CA ASN A 56 2.54 1.12 -10.48
C ASN A 56 4.07 1.13 -10.56
N THR A 57 4.70 1.56 -9.47
CA THR A 57 6.13 1.78 -9.35
C THR A 57 6.53 1.71 -7.88
N THR A 58 7.81 1.51 -7.60
CA THR A 58 8.35 1.60 -6.23
C THR A 58 8.81 3.03 -5.87
N ARG A 59 8.67 4.00 -6.78
CA ARG A 59 8.95 5.41 -6.50
C ARG A 59 7.84 6.00 -5.62
N MET A 60 8.23 6.82 -4.65
CA MET A 60 7.25 7.58 -3.88
C MET A 60 6.80 8.76 -4.71
N ILE A 61 5.49 8.89 -4.95
CA ILE A 61 4.91 9.92 -5.82
C ILE A 61 4.40 11.07 -4.95
N PHE A 62 4.62 12.31 -5.40
CA PHE A 62 3.98 13.50 -4.84
C PHE A 62 3.40 14.41 -5.93
N SER A 63 2.48 15.28 -5.55
CA SER A 63 1.91 16.32 -6.41
C SER A 63 2.08 17.70 -5.79
N ASP A 64 2.86 18.57 -6.42
CA ASP A 64 3.13 19.97 -6.03
C ASP A 64 2.38 20.97 -6.94
N GLY A 65 1.32 20.50 -7.59
CA GLY A 65 0.54 21.30 -8.52
C GLY A 65 -0.50 20.46 -9.25
N ARG A 66 -1.57 21.13 -9.71
CA ARG A 66 -2.77 20.48 -10.28
C ARG A 66 -2.48 19.40 -11.33
N PHE A 67 -1.46 19.62 -12.17
CA PHE A 67 -1.12 18.72 -13.28
C PHE A 67 0.25 18.06 -13.12
N LYS A 68 0.86 18.17 -11.93
CA LYS A 68 2.21 17.64 -11.67
C LYS A 68 2.14 16.37 -10.84
N ARG A 69 2.92 15.38 -11.24
CA ARG A 69 3.21 14.15 -10.49
C ARG A 69 4.71 13.93 -10.57
N ASN A 70 5.37 14.13 -9.44
CA ASN A 70 6.81 14.05 -9.29
C ASN A 70 7.17 12.91 -8.34
N GLU A 71 8.45 12.63 -8.22
CA GLU A 71 8.95 11.50 -7.44
C GLU A 71 10.01 11.96 -6.44
N TYR A 72 10.04 11.34 -5.26
CA TYR A 72 11.16 11.53 -4.35
C TYR A 72 12.42 10.92 -4.96
N VAL A 73 13.50 11.70 -4.99
CA VAL A 73 14.79 11.26 -5.56
C VAL A 73 15.45 10.20 -4.68
N PHE A 74 15.45 10.42 -3.36
CA PHE A 74 16.16 9.58 -2.38
C PHE A 74 15.26 8.72 -1.48
N HIS A 75 13.95 8.73 -1.72
CA HIS A 75 12.99 7.97 -0.92
C HIS A 75 12.12 7.10 -1.84
N ARG A 76 12.04 5.81 -1.52
CA ARG A 76 11.33 4.83 -2.35
C ARG A 76 10.52 3.89 -1.48
N TRP A 77 9.41 3.42 -2.01
CA TRP A 77 8.77 2.23 -1.49
C TRP A 77 9.69 1.02 -1.71
N ARG A 78 9.74 0.11 -0.74
CA ARG A 78 10.48 -1.13 -0.85
C ARG A 78 9.77 -2.13 -1.76
N VAL A 79 8.44 -2.03 -1.81
CA VAL A 79 7.53 -2.96 -2.47
C VAL A 79 6.52 -2.15 -3.29
N ASN A 80 5.98 -2.73 -4.36
CA ASN A 80 4.95 -2.09 -5.19
C ASN A 80 3.67 -1.82 -4.37
N PRO A 81 2.96 -0.69 -4.57
CA PRO A 81 1.76 -0.38 -3.79
C PRO A 81 0.67 -1.44 -3.80
N GLY A 82 0.46 -2.16 -4.91
CA GLY A 82 -0.54 -3.22 -4.99
C GLY A 82 -0.20 -4.43 -4.13
N ASP A 83 1.09 -4.79 -4.08
CA ASP A 83 1.60 -5.84 -3.20
C ASP A 83 1.50 -5.44 -1.72
N MET A 84 1.81 -4.18 -1.40
CA MET A 84 1.65 -3.67 -0.04
C MET A 84 0.18 -3.70 0.38
N ALA A 85 -0.72 -3.10 -0.40
CA ALA A 85 -2.15 -3.04 -0.07
C ALA A 85 -2.77 -4.43 0.11
N SER A 86 -2.58 -5.33 -0.88
CA SER A 86 -3.14 -6.68 -0.81
C SER A 86 -2.50 -7.54 0.29
N GLY A 87 -1.19 -7.41 0.51
CA GLY A 87 -0.49 -8.13 1.58
C GLY A 87 -0.92 -7.71 2.98
N PHE A 88 -1.03 -6.39 3.21
CA PHE A 88 -1.47 -5.84 4.49
C PHE A 88 -2.94 -6.16 4.76
N LEU A 89 -3.82 -6.03 3.77
CA LEU A 89 -5.23 -6.41 3.92
C LEU A 89 -5.39 -7.90 4.22
N ARG A 90 -4.67 -8.79 3.53
CA ARG A 90 -4.70 -10.24 3.79
C ARG A 90 -4.26 -10.55 5.22
N ARG A 91 -3.15 -9.95 5.69
CA ARG A 91 -2.68 -10.09 7.08
C ARG A 91 -3.78 -9.65 8.04
N ASP A 92 -4.35 -8.47 7.84
CA ASP A 92 -5.35 -7.90 8.76
C ASP A 92 -6.64 -8.75 8.78
N MET A 93 -7.09 -9.25 7.62
CA MET A 93 -8.21 -10.20 7.53
C MET A 93 -7.92 -11.49 8.31
N MET A 94 -6.70 -12.03 8.20
CA MET A 94 -6.29 -13.24 8.91
C MET A 94 -6.22 -13.00 10.43
N GLU A 95 -5.61 -11.90 10.87
CA GLU A 95 -5.49 -11.54 12.29
C GLU A 95 -6.85 -11.16 12.92
N SER A 96 -7.83 -10.72 12.12
CA SER A 96 -9.18 -10.45 12.61
C SER A 96 -9.88 -11.68 13.17
N GLY A 97 -9.55 -12.87 12.67
CA GLY A 97 -10.24 -14.12 13.02
C GLY A 97 -11.71 -14.18 12.59
N LEU A 98 -12.19 -13.26 11.74
CA LEU A 98 -13.61 -13.16 11.38
C LEU A 98 -14.07 -14.11 10.26
N PHE A 99 -13.15 -14.86 9.65
CA PHE A 99 -13.40 -15.77 8.54
C PHE A 99 -12.83 -17.15 8.87
N ARG A 100 -13.44 -18.22 8.34
CA ARG A 100 -12.94 -19.59 8.51
C ARG A 100 -11.50 -19.74 8.00
N ALA A 101 -11.20 -19.12 6.86
CA ALA A 101 -9.87 -19.15 6.27
C ALA A 101 -9.63 -17.93 5.38
N ILE A 102 -8.41 -17.40 5.43
CA ILE A 102 -7.91 -16.38 4.52
C ILE A 102 -6.75 -16.96 3.74
N MET A 103 -6.82 -16.90 2.41
CA MET A 103 -5.89 -17.57 1.52
C MET A 103 -5.23 -16.57 0.57
N SER A 104 -4.02 -16.87 0.13
CA SER A 104 -3.35 -16.11 -0.92
C SER A 104 -3.71 -16.68 -2.30
N SER A 105 -3.48 -15.88 -3.35
CA SER A 105 -3.69 -16.29 -4.75
C SER A 105 -2.83 -17.48 -5.19
N GLU A 106 -1.72 -17.73 -4.50
CA GLU A 106 -0.81 -18.84 -4.78
C GLU A 106 -1.28 -20.15 -4.15
N SER A 107 -2.31 -20.10 -3.31
CA SER A 107 -2.93 -21.30 -2.76
C SER A 107 -3.67 -22.06 -3.86
N GLY A 108 -3.43 -23.37 -3.96
CA GLY A 108 -4.17 -24.25 -4.85
C GLY A 108 -5.55 -24.66 -4.32
N ALA A 109 -5.95 -24.20 -3.13
CA ALA A 109 -7.23 -24.56 -2.54
C ALA A 109 -8.37 -23.65 -3.06
N ALA A 110 -9.57 -24.22 -3.14
CA ALA A 110 -10.77 -23.47 -3.46
C ALA A 110 -11.17 -22.57 -2.28
N ALA A 111 -11.73 -21.40 -2.58
CA ALA A 111 -12.32 -20.49 -1.60
C ALA A 111 -13.78 -20.23 -1.95
N ASP A 112 -14.59 -19.85 -0.96
CA ASP A 112 -15.99 -19.49 -1.16
C ASP A 112 -16.10 -18.13 -1.86
N PHE A 113 -15.22 -17.19 -1.48
CA PHE A 113 -15.13 -15.87 -2.09
C PHE A 113 -13.73 -15.57 -2.63
N ILE A 114 -13.70 -14.75 -3.67
CA ILE A 114 -12.49 -14.17 -4.26
C ILE A 114 -12.56 -12.65 -4.07
N LEU A 115 -11.53 -12.11 -3.42
CA LEU A 115 -11.32 -10.69 -3.24
C LEU A 115 -10.27 -10.19 -4.24
N GLU A 116 -10.68 -9.29 -5.11
CA GLU A 116 -9.84 -8.56 -6.05
C GLU A 116 -9.84 -7.07 -5.69
N GLY A 117 -8.83 -6.34 -6.16
CA GLY A 117 -8.79 -4.90 -5.92
C GLY A 117 -7.79 -4.14 -6.79
N SER A 118 -7.85 -2.82 -6.66
CA SER A 118 -6.96 -1.86 -7.30
C SER A 118 -6.50 -0.80 -6.30
N VAL A 119 -5.24 -0.39 -6.43
CA VAL A 119 -4.74 0.85 -5.82
C VAL A 119 -4.96 1.99 -6.81
N ASP A 120 -5.91 2.86 -6.48
CA ASP A 120 -6.37 3.95 -7.33
C ASP A 120 -5.65 5.26 -7.03
N GLU A 121 -5.23 5.48 -5.77
CA GLU A 121 -4.41 6.61 -5.34
C GLU A 121 -3.36 6.19 -4.31
N PHE A 122 -2.11 6.65 -4.48
CA PHE A 122 -0.99 6.34 -3.58
C PHE A 122 0.10 7.42 -3.67
N LEU A 123 -0.17 8.60 -3.11
CA LEU A 123 0.70 9.77 -3.25
C LEU A 123 0.65 10.73 -2.06
N GLU A 124 1.68 11.58 -1.97
CA GLU A 124 1.62 12.83 -1.22
C GLU A 124 1.00 13.94 -2.11
N ILE A 125 0.16 14.77 -1.52
CA ILE A 125 -0.39 15.99 -2.10
C ILE A 125 0.25 17.16 -1.33
N ASP A 126 1.07 17.93 -2.04
CA ASP A 126 1.75 19.13 -1.57
C ASP A 126 0.93 20.35 -2.00
N GLU A 127 0.08 20.81 -1.09
CA GLU A 127 -0.62 22.09 -1.20
C GLU A 127 0.23 23.13 -0.45
N GLN A 128 0.28 24.38 -0.95
CA GLN A 128 1.24 25.42 -0.53
C GLN A 128 1.62 25.44 0.95
N GLU A 129 0.64 25.31 1.85
CA GLU A 129 0.82 25.33 3.31
C GLU A 129 0.52 23.99 4.01
N THR A 130 0.04 22.98 3.29
CA THR A 130 -0.35 21.69 3.87
C THR A 130 0.05 20.51 3.01
N TRP A 131 0.58 19.46 3.64
CA TRP A 131 0.88 18.19 2.98
C TRP A 131 -0.14 17.14 3.39
N LYS A 132 -0.57 16.31 2.44
CA LYS A 132 -1.56 15.26 2.68
C LYS A 132 -1.13 13.94 2.04
N ALA A 133 -1.30 12.83 2.75
CA ALA A 133 -1.20 11.50 2.20
C ALA A 133 -2.56 11.13 1.61
N SER A 134 -2.59 10.61 0.38
CA SER A 134 -3.82 10.06 -0.20
C SER A 134 -3.65 8.60 -0.57
N LEU A 135 -4.51 7.78 0.04
CA LEU A 135 -4.66 6.36 -0.25
C LEU A 135 -6.08 6.12 -0.76
N GLY A 136 -6.19 5.56 -1.97
CA GLY A 136 -7.44 5.17 -2.59
C GLY A 136 -7.38 3.71 -3.03
N LEU A 137 -8.33 2.90 -2.61
CA LEU A 137 -8.46 1.50 -2.99
C LEU A 137 -9.88 1.23 -3.51
N THR A 138 -10.00 0.39 -4.54
CA THR A 138 -11.28 -0.21 -4.93
C THR A 138 -11.18 -1.72 -4.78
N ILE A 139 -12.22 -2.34 -4.24
CA ILE A 139 -12.29 -3.80 -4.07
C ILE A 139 -13.55 -4.36 -4.70
N THR A 140 -13.45 -5.61 -5.12
CA THR A 140 -14.57 -6.44 -5.56
C THR A 140 -14.50 -7.79 -4.84
N LEU A 141 -15.57 -8.13 -4.13
CA LEU A 141 -15.78 -9.46 -3.56
C LEU A 141 -16.72 -10.24 -4.47
N SER A 142 -16.31 -11.43 -4.87
CA SER A 142 -17.08 -12.30 -5.76
C SER A 142 -17.24 -13.71 -5.19
N GLU A 143 -18.37 -14.35 -5.45
CA GLU A 143 -18.61 -15.76 -5.14
C GLU A 143 -17.88 -16.65 -6.15
N ALA A 144 -16.96 -17.50 -5.69
CA ALA A 144 -16.07 -18.26 -6.59
C ALA A 144 -16.83 -19.27 -7.46
N ASN A 145 -17.91 -19.84 -6.92
CA ASN A 145 -18.67 -20.93 -7.55
C ASN A 145 -19.94 -20.44 -8.27
N GLU A 146 -20.25 -19.14 -8.24
CA GLU A 146 -21.43 -18.60 -8.92
C GLU A 146 -21.19 -18.48 -10.43
N LYS A 147 -22.03 -19.15 -11.22
CA LYS A 147 -21.95 -19.19 -12.69
C LYS A 147 -22.62 -17.99 -13.34
N ASP A 148 -23.65 -17.45 -12.72
CA ASP A 148 -24.34 -16.25 -13.18
C ASP A 148 -23.50 -15.00 -12.84
N VAL A 149 -22.88 -14.43 -13.87
CA VAL A 149 -22.02 -13.24 -13.75
C VAL A 149 -22.76 -12.08 -13.08
N THR A 150 -24.07 -11.96 -13.26
CA THR A 150 -24.87 -10.87 -12.68
C THR A 150 -25.07 -11.03 -11.16
N LYS A 151 -24.95 -12.25 -10.64
CA LYS A 151 -25.10 -12.56 -9.22
C LYS A 151 -23.77 -12.72 -8.51
N ARG A 152 -22.71 -12.99 -9.26
CA ARG A 152 -21.37 -13.29 -8.75
C ARG A 152 -20.78 -12.20 -7.85
N ILE A 153 -21.06 -10.93 -8.12
CA ILE A 153 -20.50 -9.82 -7.33
C ILE A 153 -21.31 -9.66 -6.04
N ALA A 154 -20.66 -9.97 -4.91
CA ALA A 154 -21.23 -9.79 -3.57
C ALA A 154 -21.08 -8.35 -3.07
N LEU A 155 -19.96 -7.70 -3.40
CA LEU A 155 -19.65 -6.33 -3.05
C LEU A 155 -18.68 -5.73 -4.07
N GLN A 156 -18.89 -4.46 -4.42
CA GLN A 156 -17.89 -3.64 -5.10
C GLN A 156 -17.93 -2.25 -4.47
N LYS A 157 -16.80 -1.76 -3.95
CA LYS A 157 -16.76 -0.48 -3.22
C LYS A 157 -15.37 0.16 -3.32
N SER A 158 -15.35 1.49 -3.38
CA SER A 158 -14.14 2.31 -3.32
C SER A 158 -14.00 2.97 -1.95
N TYR A 159 -12.77 3.04 -1.46
CA TYR A 159 -12.36 3.60 -0.17
C TYR A 159 -11.28 4.63 -0.42
N LYS A 160 -11.38 5.78 0.25
CA LYS A 160 -10.38 6.84 0.12
C LYS A 160 -10.17 7.52 1.46
N ILE A 161 -8.91 7.64 1.86
CA ILE A 161 -8.50 8.48 2.98
C ILE A 161 -7.50 9.51 2.47
N ILE A 162 -7.73 10.75 2.89
CA ILE A 162 -6.77 11.85 2.79
C ILE A 162 -6.41 12.24 4.21
N HIS A 163 -5.13 12.12 4.56
CA HIS A 163 -4.63 12.37 5.92
C HIS A 163 -3.56 13.46 5.90
N GLY A 164 -3.68 14.48 6.75
CA GLY A 164 -2.68 15.56 6.83
C GLY A 164 -1.35 15.06 7.40
N LEU A 165 -0.23 15.55 6.87
CA LEU A 165 1.10 15.24 7.40
C LEU A 165 1.51 16.29 8.43
N ALA A 166 2.25 15.83 9.45
CA ALA A 166 2.82 16.71 10.47
C ALA A 166 3.98 17.56 9.94
N ASP A 167 4.75 17.05 8.98
CA ASP A 167 5.82 17.77 8.29
C ASP A 167 6.05 17.25 6.86
N LYS A 168 6.82 17.99 6.07
CA LYS A 168 7.17 17.64 4.67
C LYS A 168 8.34 16.65 4.59
N LYS A 169 8.32 15.58 5.38
CA LYS A 169 9.32 14.51 5.32
C LYS A 169 8.70 13.21 4.84
N ALA A 170 9.51 12.41 4.12
CA ALA A 170 9.10 11.09 3.66
C ALA A 170 8.59 10.19 4.82
N GLN A 171 9.16 10.32 6.01
CA GLN A 171 8.72 9.60 7.21
C GLN A 171 7.29 9.98 7.63
N ALA A 172 6.93 11.26 7.60
CA ALA A 172 5.57 11.70 7.91
C ALA A 172 4.57 11.18 6.86
N PHE A 173 4.95 11.19 5.57
CA PHE A 173 4.15 10.60 4.52
C PHE A 173 3.92 9.10 4.75
N VAL A 174 4.99 8.35 5.06
CA VAL A 174 4.91 6.89 5.32
C VAL A 174 4.05 6.59 6.55
N ALA A 175 4.18 7.37 7.61
CA ALA A 175 3.35 7.22 8.81
C ALA A 175 1.87 7.46 8.50
N ALA A 176 1.55 8.55 7.78
CA ALA A 176 0.18 8.86 7.38
C ALA A 176 -0.42 7.80 6.43
N MET A 177 0.37 7.26 5.50
CA MET A 177 -0.07 6.14 4.63
C MET A 177 -0.31 4.86 5.42
N SER A 178 0.51 4.58 6.45
CA SER A 178 0.35 3.42 7.31
C SER A 178 -0.94 3.50 8.12
N GLU A 179 -1.23 4.67 8.69
CA GLU A 179 -2.49 4.92 9.39
C GLU A 179 -3.71 4.82 8.46
N ALA A 180 -3.62 5.42 7.26
CA ALA A 180 -4.68 5.35 6.26
C ALA A 180 -4.98 3.90 5.84
N MET A 181 -3.93 3.09 5.63
CA MET A 181 -4.09 1.68 5.27
C MET A 181 -4.75 0.89 6.39
N GLY A 182 -4.35 1.08 7.66
CA GLY A 182 -4.99 0.42 8.79
C GLY A 182 -6.48 0.74 8.94
N ARG A 183 -6.87 2.00 8.71
CA ARG A 183 -8.27 2.44 8.73
C ARG A 183 -9.09 1.86 7.58
N ILE A 184 -8.58 1.94 6.35
CA ILE A 184 -9.25 1.38 5.17
C ILE A 184 -9.37 -0.14 5.30
N SER A 185 -8.33 -0.80 5.81
CA SER A 185 -8.33 -2.24 6.07
C SER A 185 -9.46 -2.64 7.03
N ALA A 186 -9.63 -1.92 8.14
CA ALA A 186 -10.72 -2.16 9.10
C ALA A 186 -12.11 -2.04 8.46
N GLU A 187 -12.32 -1.01 7.62
CA GLU A 187 -13.58 -0.78 6.91
C GLU A 187 -13.86 -1.89 5.91
N ILE A 188 -12.87 -2.24 5.08
CA ILE A 188 -12.97 -3.32 4.08
C ILE A 188 -13.32 -4.65 4.74
N ILE A 189 -12.65 -5.00 5.84
CA ILE A 189 -12.90 -6.27 6.54
C ILE A 189 -14.36 -6.36 7.02
N THR A 190 -14.87 -5.26 7.59
CA THR A 190 -16.24 -5.18 8.09
C THR A 190 -17.24 -5.34 6.94
N ASP A 191 -17.05 -4.60 5.85
CA ASP A 191 -17.93 -4.66 4.69
C ASP A 191 -17.92 -6.02 4.00
N ILE A 192 -16.74 -6.65 3.88
CA ILE A 192 -16.61 -8.00 3.33
C ILE A 192 -17.33 -9.03 4.20
N ARG A 193 -17.16 -8.96 5.54
CA ARG A 193 -17.86 -9.88 6.45
C ARG A 193 -19.37 -9.75 6.31
N ASP A 194 -19.88 -8.52 6.25
CA ASP A 194 -21.31 -8.25 6.14
C ASP A 194 -21.86 -8.69 4.78
N ALA A 195 -21.13 -8.43 3.70
CA ALA A 195 -21.50 -8.89 2.35
C ALA A 195 -21.50 -10.42 2.25
N ALA A 196 -20.46 -11.09 2.74
CA ALA A 196 -20.35 -12.55 2.72
C ALA A 196 -21.45 -13.20 3.57
N THR A 197 -21.74 -12.65 4.75
CA THR A 197 -22.81 -13.16 5.63
C THR A 197 -24.18 -13.15 4.95
N LYS A 198 -24.46 -12.15 4.10
CA LYS A 198 -25.72 -12.08 3.34
C LYS A 198 -25.82 -13.11 2.23
N ARG A 199 -24.70 -13.69 1.78
CA ARG A 199 -24.65 -14.70 0.70
C ARG A 199 -24.65 -16.14 1.22
N ILE A 200 -24.19 -16.35 2.46
CA ILE A 200 -24.14 -17.69 3.08
C ILE A 200 -25.50 -18.08 3.71
N LYS A 201 -26.36 -17.10 3.99
CA LYS A 201 -27.74 -17.31 4.46
C LYS A 201 -28.66 -17.71 3.33
#